data_AF-A0AAV0NZV2-F1
#
_entry.id   AF-A0AAV0NZV2-F1
#
_cell.length_a   1.000
_cell.length_b   1.000
_cell.length_c   1.000
_cell.angle_alpha   90.00
_cell.angle_beta   90.00
_cell.angle_gamma   90.00
#
_symmetry.space_group_name_H-M   'P 1'
#
loop_
_entity.id
_entity.type
_entity.pdbx_description
1 polymer ?
#
loop_
_entity_poly.entity_id
_entity_poly.type
_entity_poly.pdbx_seq_one_letter_code
_entity_poly.pdbx_strand_id
1 'polypeptide(L)'
;MDRICRNHHHTAIVSLFIELLDQDWEVSISHIYHEGNKCADYLVSYGHCMPSGTHLVPVSYMNLNYFLLYDYQGLPNPVWC
;
A
#
# COMPACT_ATOMS: atom_id res chain seq x y z
N MET A 1 -12.79 -14.61 15.99
CA MET A 1 -12.74 -13.23 15.47
C MET A 1 -13.50 -12.35 16.46
N ASP A 2 -12.86 -11.97 17.57
CA ASP A 2 -13.52 -11.30 18.69
C ASP A 2 -13.14 -9.81 18.76
N ARG A 3 -14.19 -8.97 18.88
CA ARG A 3 -14.24 -7.59 19.37
C ARG A 3 -13.58 -6.48 18.52
N ILE A 4 -14.21 -6.14 17.39
CA ILE A 4 -14.18 -4.76 16.91
C ILE A 4 -15.06 -3.91 17.83
N CYS A 5 -14.49 -2.91 18.51
CA CYS A 5 -15.27 -1.92 19.24
C CYS A 5 -16.18 -1.18 18.27
N ARG A 6 -17.50 -1.38 18.37
CA ARG A 6 -18.51 -0.80 17.46
C ARG A 6 -18.47 0.74 17.38
N ASN A 7 -17.84 1.41 18.33
CA ASN A 7 -17.71 2.86 18.41
C ASN A 7 -16.32 3.41 18.03
N HIS A 8 -15.42 2.58 17.50
CA HIS A 8 -14.11 3.06 17.05
C HIS A 8 -14.25 3.83 15.72
N HIS A 9 -13.54 4.96 15.59
CA HIS A 9 -13.63 5.82 14.40
C HIS A 9 -13.30 5.08 13.08
N HIS A 10 -12.46 4.04 13.17
CA HIS A 10 -12.03 3.23 12.03
C HIS A 10 -12.85 1.94 11.85
N THR A 11 -13.96 1.74 12.57
CA THR A 11 -14.73 0.49 12.50
C THR A 11 -15.21 0.17 11.08
N ALA A 12 -15.60 1.19 10.31
CA ALA A 12 -16.04 1.00 8.93
C ALA A 12 -14.93 0.43 8.04
N ILE A 13 -13.72 1.03 8.09
CA ILE A 13 -12.61 0.58 7.24
C ILE A 13 -12.08 -0.80 7.68
N VAL A 14 -12.03 -1.06 9.00
CA VAL A 14 -11.61 -2.37 9.53
C VAL A 14 -12.60 -3.47 9.11
N SER A 15 -13.90 -3.18 9.10
CA SER A 15 -14.91 -4.15 8.65
C SER A 15 -14.73 -4.48 7.17
N LEU A 16 -14.51 -3.45 6.33
CA LEU A 16 -14.22 -3.65 4.91
C LEU A 16 -12.96 -4.50 4.67
N PHE A 17 -11.89 -4.26 5.44
CA PHE A 17 -10.68 -5.09 5.35
C PHE A 17 -10.97 -6.56 5.70
N ILE A 18 -11.77 -6.82 6.74
CA ILE A 18 -12.12 -8.20 7.11
C ILE A 18 -12.95 -8.87 6.02
N GLU A 19 -13.93 -8.16 5.44
CA GLU A 19 -14.73 -8.66 4.33
C GLU A 19 -13.88 -8.99 3.09
N LEU A 20 -12.84 -8.19 2.81
CA LEU A 20 -11.89 -8.44 1.73
C LEU A 20 -10.97 -9.63 2.02
N LEU A 21 -10.58 -9.83 3.28
CA LEU A 21 -9.74 -10.96 3.69
C LEU A 21 -10.50 -12.30 3.69
N ASP A 22 -11.82 -12.27 3.82
CA ASP A 22 -12.68 -13.47 3.81
C ASP A 22 -13.03 -13.95 2.39
N GLN A 23 -12.55 -13.26 1.35
CA GLN A 23 -12.70 -13.69 -0.05
C GLN A 23 -11.85 -14.94 -0.33
N ASP A 24 -12.12 -15.60 -1.47
CA ASP A 24 -11.44 -16.84 -1.89
C ASP A 24 -10.01 -16.59 -2.44
N TRP A 25 -9.16 -15.92 -1.64
CA TRP A 25 -7.78 -15.58 -1.98
C TRP A 25 -6.81 -16.14 -0.91
N GLU A 26 -5.63 -16.58 -1.33
CA GLU A 26 -4.54 -16.90 -0.40
C GLU A 26 -3.79 -15.61 -0.05
N VAL A 27 -4.02 -15.08 1.15
CA VAL A 27 -3.44 -13.79 1.59
C VAL A 27 -2.59 -13.98 2.85
N SER A 28 -1.39 -13.41 2.82
CA SER A 28 -0.53 -13.26 4.01
C SER A 28 -0.29 -11.78 4.30
N ILE A 29 -0.49 -11.36 5.55
CA ILE A 29 -0.18 -10.00 6.00
C ILE A 29 1.15 -10.04 6.75
N SER A 30 2.11 -9.25 6.30
CA SER A 30 3.40 -9.06 6.96
C SER A 30 3.66 -7.57 7.18
N HIS A 31 4.36 -7.26 8.26
CA HIS A 31 4.86 -5.90 8.48
C HIS A 31 6.18 -5.73 7.73
N ILE A 32 6.25 -4.72 6.86
CA ILE A 32 7.45 -4.35 6.12
C ILE A 32 7.93 -2.98 6.57
N TYR A 33 9.24 -2.78 6.56
CA TYR A 33 9.80 -1.45 6.78
C TYR A 33 9.39 -0.53 5.64
N HIS A 34 9.15 0.74 5.96
CA HIS A 34 8.84 1.80 5.00
C HIS A 34 9.92 1.95 3.91
N GLU A 35 11.14 1.46 4.14
CA GLU A 35 12.20 1.47 3.13
C GLU A 35 12.00 0.44 2.01
N GLY A 36 11.24 -0.63 2.26
CA GLY A 36 10.91 -1.68 1.29
C GLY A 36 9.47 -1.63 0.77
N ASN A 37 8.81 -0.48 0.88
CA ASN A 37 7.45 -0.26 0.37
C ASN A 37 7.33 1.04 -0.46
N LYS A 38 8.42 1.42 -1.14
CA LYS A 38 8.58 2.72 -1.79
C LYS A 38 7.58 2.97 -2.89
N CYS A 39 7.21 1.94 -3.65
CA CYS A 39 6.21 2.05 -4.69
C CYS A 39 4.86 2.46 -4.11
N ALA A 40 4.42 1.82 -3.01
CA ALA A 40 3.18 2.20 -2.34
C ALA A 40 3.25 3.61 -1.75
N ASP A 41 4.36 3.97 -1.09
CA ASP A 41 4.55 5.31 -0.52
C ASP A 41 4.50 6.42 -1.59
N TYR A 42 5.13 6.16 -2.74
CA TYR A 42 5.09 7.06 -3.89
C TYR A 42 3.67 7.21 -4.42
N LEU A 43 2.94 6.11 -4.63
CA LEU A 43 1.58 6.14 -5.17
C LEU A 43 0.60 6.85 -4.22
N VAL A 44 0.75 6.66 -2.91
CA VAL A 44 -0.04 7.39 -1.90
C VAL A 44 0.26 8.88 -1.96
N SER A 45 1.54 9.27 -2.01
CA SER A 45 1.95 10.67 -2.09
C SER A 45 1.47 11.34 -3.38
N TYR A 46 1.57 10.63 -4.51
CA TYR A 46 1.03 11.08 -5.79
C TYR A 46 -0.48 11.27 -5.71
N GLY A 47 -1.21 10.25 -5.24
CA GLY A 47 -2.67 10.29 -5.13
C GLY A 47 -3.18 11.40 -4.21
N HIS A 48 -2.47 11.71 -3.13
CA HIS A 48 -2.82 12.81 -2.22
C HIS A 48 -2.79 14.18 -2.91
N CYS A 49 -1.91 14.37 -3.89
CA CYS A 49 -1.78 15.60 -4.65
C CYS A 49 -2.78 15.71 -5.82
N MET A 50 -3.52 14.64 -6.12
CA MET A 50 -4.41 14.59 -7.27
C MET A 50 -5.87 14.85 -6.86
N PRO A 51 -6.70 15.43 -7.76
CA PRO A 51 -8.14 15.53 -7.54
C PRO A 51 -8.77 14.15 -7.31
N SER A 52 -9.90 14.07 -6.61
CA SER A 52 -10.62 12.80 -6.47
C SER A 52 -11.01 12.23 -7.83
N GLY A 53 -10.72 10.94 -8.04
CA GLY A 53 -11.02 10.24 -9.29
C GLY A 53 -10.07 9.08 -9.55
N THR A 54 -10.30 8.38 -10.65
CA THR A 54 -9.38 7.35 -11.13
C THR A 54 -8.31 7.99 -12.00
N HIS A 55 -7.04 7.79 -11.64
CA HIS A 55 -5.90 8.31 -12.38
C HIS A 55 -5.07 7.16 -12.92
N LEU A 56 -4.66 7.25 -14.18
CA LEU A 56 -3.71 6.32 -14.78
C LEU A 56 -2.31 6.88 -14.61
N VAL A 57 -1.45 6.15 -13.90
CA VAL A 57 -0.05 6.52 -13.69
C VAL A 57 0.82 5.74 -14.67
N PRO A 58 1.42 6.38 -15.68
CA PRO A 58 2.23 5.65 -16.65
C PRO A 58 3.55 5.20 -16.00
N VAL A 59 3.89 3.93 -16.21
CA VAL A 59 5.03 3.27 -15.56
C VAL A 59 6.38 3.93 -15.91
N SER A 60 6.43 4.67 -17.01
CA SER A 60 7.61 5.44 -17.44
C SER A 60 7.91 6.66 -16.56
N TYR A 61 6.96 7.15 -15.76
CA TYR A 61 7.18 8.28 -14.88
C TYR A 61 7.97 7.87 -13.64
N MET A 62 9.01 8.66 -13.33
CA MET A 62 9.73 8.68 -12.05
C MET A 62 10.26 7.34 -11.54
N ASN A 63 10.70 6.46 -12.44
CA ASN A 63 11.40 5.24 -12.03
C ASN A 63 10.53 4.27 -11.18
N LEU A 64 9.20 4.26 -11.35
CA LEU A 64 8.32 3.29 -10.68
C LEU A 64 8.77 1.84 -10.85
N ASN A 65 9.30 1.49 -12.03
CA ASN A 65 9.94 0.19 -12.28
C ASN A 65 11.12 -0.10 -11.33
N TYR A 66 11.91 0.91 -10.97
CA TYR A 66 13.00 0.76 -10.01
C TYR A 66 12.47 0.59 -8.60
N PHE A 67 11.47 1.37 -8.17
CA PHE A 67 10.86 1.18 -6.86
C PHE A 67 10.22 -0.20 -6.73
N LEU A 68 9.52 -0.67 -7.76
CA LEU A 68 8.96 -2.02 -7.80
C LEU A 68 10.07 -3.09 -7.69
N LEU A 69 11.20 -2.88 -8.37
CA LEU A 69 12.35 -3.79 -8.30
C LEU A 69 12.97 -3.83 -6.90
N TYR A 70 13.16 -2.67 -6.25
CA TYR A 70 13.73 -2.59 -4.90
C TYR A 70 12.78 -3.15 -3.84
N ASP A 71 11.48 -2.84 -3.94
CA ASP A 71 10.44 -3.40 -3.05
C ASP A 71 10.39 -4.93 -3.18
N TYR A 72 10.44 -5.46 -4.41
CA TYR A 72 10.52 -6.91 -4.64
C TYR A 72 11.76 -7.54 -4.00
N GLN A 73 12.90 -6.85 -4.04
CA GLN A 73 14.14 -7.32 -3.41
C GLN A 73 14.17 -7.12 -1.90
N GLY A 74 13.21 -6.38 -1.33
CA GLY A 74 13.21 -5.97 0.07
C GLY A 74 14.41 -5.09 0.44
N LEU A 75 15.02 -4.40 -0.54
CA LEU A 75 16.23 -3.61 -0.35
C LEU A 75 15.91 -2.13 -0.14
N PRO A 76 16.64 -1.44 0.75
CA PRO A 76 16.61 0.01 0.78
C PRO A 76 17.24 0.58 -0.51
N ASN A 77 16.73 1.71 -0.98
CA ASN A 77 17.20 2.38 -2.20
C ASN A 77 18.71 2.73 -2.11
N PRO A 78 19.56 2.38 -3.09
CA PRO A 78 20.99 2.71 -3.08
C PRO A 78 21.30 4.19 -3.32
N VAL A 79 20.33 5.04 -3.65
CA VAL A 79 20.54 6.47 -4.01
C VAL A 79 20.73 7.38 -2.77
N TRP A 80 20.78 6.83 -1.56
CA TRP A 80 21.04 7.59 -0.32
C TRP A 80 22.34 7.19 0.41
N CYS A 81 23.33 6.66 -0.31
CA CYS A 81 24.71 6.51 0.15
C CYS A 81 25.65 7.47 -0.60
#